data_AF-A0A7Y1ZGZ2-F1
#
_entry.id   AF-A0A7Y1ZGZ2-F1
#
_cell.length_a   1.000
_cell.length_b   1.000
_cell.length_c   1.000
_cell.angle_alpha   90.00
_cell.angle_beta   90.00
_cell.angle_gamma   90.00
#
_symmetry.space_group_name_H-M   'P 1'
#
loop_
_entity.id
_entity.type
_entity.pdbx_description
1 polymer ?
#
loop_
_entity_poly.entity_id
_entity_poly.type
_entity_poly.pdbx_seq_one_letter_code
_entity_poly.pdbx_strand_id
1 'polypeptide(L)' 'MDTFIQFAYVASAILFIFGLKQLGSPATARRGNMISSVGMLVAVV' A
#
# COMPACT_ATOMS: atom_id res chain seq x y z
N MET A 1 15.18 0.99 -16.29
CA MET A 1 14.42 0.81 -15.04
C MET A 1 14.84 -0.52 -14.45
N ASP A 2 15.37 -0.50 -13.23
CA ASP A 2 15.75 -1.71 -12.52
C ASP A 2 14.51 -2.61 -12.32
N THR A 3 14.62 -3.90 -12.62
CA THR A 3 13.51 -4.86 -12.51
C THR A 3 12.96 -4.92 -11.07
N PHE A 4 13.81 -4.72 -10.07
CA PHE A 4 13.43 -4.69 -8.66
C PHE A 4 12.50 -3.51 -8.35
N ILE A 5 12.77 -2.33 -8.94
CA ILE A 5 11.92 -1.14 -8.79
C ILE A 5 10.52 -1.40 -9.38
N GLN A 6 10.43 -2.09 -10.52
CA GLN A 6 9.13 -2.42 -11.12
C GLN A 6 8.31 -3.33 -10.21
N PHE A 7 8.92 -4.35 -9.61
CA PHE A 7 8.26 -5.20 -8.63
C PHE A 7 7.86 -4.44 -7.36
N ALA A 8 8.70 -3.52 -6.88
CA ALA A 8 8.38 -2.67 -5.73
C ALA A 8 7.14 -1.78 -5.98
N TYR A 9 6.99 -1.24 -7.18
CA TYR A 9 5.78 -0.48 -7.56
C TYR A 9 4.53 -1.36 -7.63
N VAL A 10 4.62 -2.56 -8.19
CA VAL A 10 3.48 -3.50 -8.19
C VAL A 10 3.09 -3.89 -6.77
N ALA A 11 4.06 -4.20 -5.90
CA ALA A 11 3.82 -4.52 -4.50
C ALA A 11 3.16 -3.33 -3.76
N SER A 12 3.65 -2.11 -3.98
CA SER A 12 3.08 -0.89 -3.39
C SER A 12 1.64 -0.65 -3.85
N ALA A 13 1.35 -0.84 -5.14
CA ALA A 13 0.00 -0.72 -5.69
C ALA A 13 -0.97 -1.71 -5.04
N ILE A 14 -0.55 -2.97 -4.83
CA ILE A 14 -1.35 -3.98 -4.13
C ILE A 14 -1.66 -3.53 -2.70
N LEU A 15 -0.65 -3.03 -1.96
CA LEU A 15 -0.83 -2.52 -0.59
C LEU A 15 -1.82 -1.35 -0.56
N PHE A 16 -1.72 -0.40 -1.49
CA PHE A 16 -2.68 0.71 -1.57
C PHE A 16 -4.10 0.25 -1.87
N ILE A 17 -4.30 -0.72 -2.78
CA ILE A 17 -5.63 -1.28 -3.08
C ILE A 17 -6.27 -1.87 -1.81
N PHE A 18 -5.51 -2.66 -1.04
CA PHE A 18 -6.01 -3.23 0.21
C PHE A 18 -6.21 -2.19 1.32
N GLY A 19 -5.32 -1.20 1.40
CA GLY A 19 -5.41 -0.09 2.34
C GLY A 19 -6.68 0.73 2.12
N LEU A 20 -6.91 1.17 0.88
CA LEU A 20 -8.11 1.92 0.46
C LEU A 20 -9.38 1.11 0.68
N LYS A 21 -9.39 -0.19 0.34
CA LYS A 21 -10.54 -1.07 0.61
C LYS A 21 -10.93 -1.08 2.08
N GLN A 22 -9.95 -1.15 2.99
CA GLN A 22 -10.21 -1.16 4.43
C GLN A 22 -10.56 0.22 5.00
N LEU A 23 -10.13 1.30 4.37
CA LEU A 23 -10.55 2.66 4.72
C LEU A 23 -12.04 2.90 4.43
N GLY A 24 -12.67 2.07 3.59
CA GLY A 24 -14.11 2.13 3.30
C GLY A 24 -15.04 1.78 4.47
N SER A 25 -14.53 1.31 5.61
CA SER A 25 -15.33 1.04 6.82
C SER A 25 -14.60 1.52 8.09
N PRO A 26 -15.30 2.20 9.04
CA PRO A 26 -14.71 2.62 10.31
C PRO A 26 -14.06 1.47 11.10
N ALA A 27 -14.64 0.25 11.02
CA ALA A 27 -14.14 -0.91 11.74
C ALA A 27 -12.74 -1.34 11.29
N THR A 28 -12.41 -1.14 10.00
CA THR A 28 -11.12 -1.54 9.41
C THR A 28 -10.21 -0.36 9.09
N ALA A 29 -10.67 0.88 9.23
CA ALA A 29 -9.96 2.09 8.78
C ALA A 29 -8.55 2.24 9.37
N ARG A 30 -8.35 1.98 10.67
CA ARG A 30 -7.02 2.06 11.30
C ARG A 30 -6.02 1.08 10.69
N ARG A 31 -6.46 -0.14 10.42
CA ARG A 31 -5.65 -1.16 9.74
C ARG A 31 -5.39 -0.77 8.28
N GLY A 32 -6.41 -0.26 7.58
CA GLY A 32 -6.28 0.27 6.23
C GLY A 32 -5.20 1.35 6.11
N ASN A 33 -5.21 2.32 7.03
CA ASN A 33 -4.19 3.37 7.08
C ASN A 33 -2.78 2.79 7.26
N MET A 34 -2.61 1.83 8.19
CA MET A 34 -1.31 1.19 8.42
C MET A 34 -0.79 0.46 7.17
N ILE A 35 -1.65 -0.26 6.44
CA ILE A 35 -1.25 -0.93 5.20
C ILE A 35 -0.86 0.09 4.13
N SER A 36 -1.63 1.17 3.97
CA SER A 36 -1.29 2.25 3.04
C SER A 36 0.05 2.91 3.38
N SER A 37 0.36 3.12 4.66
CA SER A 37 1.66 3.68 5.08
C SER A 37 2.84 2.78 4.73
N VAL A 38 2.68 1.45 4.84
CA VAL A 38 3.72 0.50 4.38
C VAL A 38 3.86 0.58 2.86
N GLY A 39 2.76 0.67 2.11
CA GLY A 39 2.78 0.88 0.65
C GLY A 39 3.51 2.17 0.26
N MET A 40 3.30 3.25 1.01
CA MET A 40 4.00 4.52 0.80
C MET A 40 5.50 4.40 1.08
N LEU A 41 5.89 3.69 2.14
CA LEU A 41 7.30 3.47 2.47
C LEU A 41 8.02 2.71 1.35
N VAL A 42 7.41 1.63 0.84
CA VAL A 42 7.99 0.83 -0.26
C VAL A 42 8.08 1.63 -1.56
N ALA A 43 7.13 2.55 -1.80
CA ALA A 43 7.12 3.34 -3.03
C ALA A 43 8.19 4.45 -3.07
N VAL A 44 8.64 4.94 -1.90
CA VAL A 44 9.50 6.13 -1.81
C VAL A 44 10.97 5.83 -1.54
N VAL A 45 11.30 4.64 -1.01
CA VAL A 45 12.67 4.19 -0.71
C VAL A 45 13.21 3.37 -1.87
#